data_AF-A0A1I0BNW3-F1
#
_entry.id   AF-A0A1I0BNW3-F1
#
_cell.length_a   1.000
_cell.length_b   1.000
_cell.length_c   1.000
_cell.angle_alpha   90.00
_cell.angle_beta   90.00
_cell.angle_gamma   90.00
#
_symmetry.space_group_name_H-M   'P 1'
#
loop_
_entity.id
_entity.type
_entity.pdbx_description
1 polymer ?
#
loop_
_entity_poly.entity_id
_entity_poly.type
_entity_poly.pdbx_seq_one_letter_code
_entity_poly.pdbx_strand_id
1 'polypeptide(L)'
;MMPFLLLYQKKEYNKIRTMKGDAVMSFSRGPKEPVQEVETTIWTCTSEECNGWMRESWSFNDEPKCPLCKSSMTQEVRVLPEIK
;
A
#
# COMPACT_ATOMS: atom_id res chain seq x y z
N MET A 1 38.30 -23.36 -11.58
CA MET A 1 37.67 -23.93 -10.37
C MET A 1 37.99 -23.02 -9.18
N MET A 2 37.21 -21.95 -8.98
CA MET A 2 37.41 -20.97 -7.90
C MET A 2 36.09 -20.59 -7.18
N PRO A 3 35.28 -21.50 -6.60
CA PRO A 3 34.07 -21.09 -5.89
C PRO A 3 34.15 -21.17 -4.35
N PHE A 4 35.23 -21.69 -3.75
CA PHE A 4 35.23 -22.06 -2.32
C PHE A 4 35.61 -20.93 -1.34
N LEU A 5 36.25 -19.85 -1.81
CA LEU A 5 36.74 -18.76 -0.93
C LEU A 5 35.67 -17.76 -0.51
N LEU A 6 34.53 -17.66 -1.20
CA LEU A 6 33.48 -16.68 -0.89
C LEU A 6 32.55 -17.09 0.26
N LEU A 7 32.52 -18.37 0.62
CA LEU A 7 31.61 -18.85 1.67
C LEU A 7 32.19 -18.68 3.08
N TYR A 8 33.50 -18.54 3.23
CA TYR A 8 34.13 -18.48 4.55
C TYR A 8 34.02 -17.09 5.21
N GLN A 9 34.03 -16.00 4.43
CA GLN A 9 33.87 -14.63 4.97
C GLN A 9 32.46 -14.33 5.51
N LYS A 10 31.44 -15.10 5.10
CA LYS A 10 30.06 -14.86 5.53
C LYS A 10 29.78 -15.31 6.97
N LYS A 11 30.58 -16.24 7.52
CA LYS A 11 30.35 -16.78 8.87
C LYS A 11 30.88 -15.86 9.99
N GLU A 12 31.93 -15.09 9.76
CA GLU A 12 32.50 -14.20 10.81
C GLU A 12 31.70 -12.90 11.00
N TYR A 13 31.02 -12.40 9.95
CA TYR A 13 30.19 -11.20 10.05
C TYR A 13 29.04 -11.33 11.06
N ASN A 14 28.53 -12.56 11.26
CA ASN A 14 27.46 -12.84 12.21
C ASN A 14 27.89 -12.82 13.69
N LYS A 15 29.18 -12.63 14.00
CA LYS A 15 29.68 -12.69 15.39
C LYS A 15 29.91 -11.33 16.07
N ILE A 16 30.00 -10.20 15.34
CA ILE A 16 30.69 -9.00 15.86
C ILE A 16 29.85 -7.73 16.09
N ARG A 17 28.52 -7.70 15.88
CA ARG A 17 27.74 -6.47 16.17
C ARG A 17 26.48 -6.68 16.99
N THR A 18 26.57 -7.59 17.94
CA THR A 18 25.96 -7.36 19.25
C THR A 18 26.78 -6.28 20.00
N MET A 19 26.07 -5.37 20.68
CA MET A 19 26.56 -4.43 21.73
C MET A 19 27.06 -3.02 21.34
N LYS A 20 26.10 -2.10 21.15
CA LYS A 20 26.14 -0.69 21.61
C LYS A 20 24.66 -0.24 21.61
N GLY A 21 23.96 -0.25 22.76
CA GLY A 21 23.86 0.92 23.64
C GLY A 21 23.43 2.12 22.79
N ASP A 22 22.15 2.52 22.75
CA ASP A 22 21.44 3.17 23.85
C ASP A 22 19.93 2.85 23.85
N ALA A 23 19.29 2.99 25.00
CA ALA A 23 17.88 2.68 25.22
C ALA A 23 16.95 3.42 24.23
N VAL A 24 16.38 2.69 23.27
CA VAL A 24 15.22 3.13 22.48
C VAL A 24 14.01 2.37 22.99
N MET A 25 13.09 3.13 23.58
CA MET A 25 11.81 2.69 24.13
C MET A 25 11.11 1.67 23.22
N SER A 26 10.73 0.53 23.83
CA SER A 26 9.88 -0.49 23.23
C SER A 26 8.53 0.09 22.82
N PHE A 27 8.31 0.27 21.52
CA PHE A 27 6.96 0.37 20.98
C PHE A 27 6.51 -1.02 20.60
N SER A 28 5.92 -1.73 21.57
CA SER A 28 5.12 -2.92 21.32
C SER A 28 4.03 -2.56 20.31
N ARG A 29 4.30 -2.75 19.02
CA ARG A 29 3.27 -2.76 17.99
C ARG A 29 2.48 -4.03 18.24
N GLY A 30 1.46 -3.94 19.10
CA GLY A 30 0.46 -4.99 19.23
C GLY A 30 -0.04 -5.39 17.84
N PRO A 31 -0.54 -6.62 17.67
CA PRO A 31 -1.03 -7.08 16.38
C PRO A 31 -2.00 -6.03 15.84
N LYS A 32 -1.64 -5.40 14.72
CA LYS A 32 -2.54 -4.48 14.02
C LYS A 32 -3.74 -5.33 13.62
N GLU A 33 -4.90 -5.00 14.16
CA GLU A 33 -6.16 -5.58 13.69
C GLU A 33 -6.20 -5.48 12.16
N PRO A 34 -6.63 -6.55 11.47
CA PRO A 34 -6.71 -6.53 10.03
C PRO A 34 -7.62 -5.36 9.63
N VAL A 35 -7.09 -4.47 8.78
CA VAL A 35 -7.88 -3.35 8.24
C VAL A 35 -9.07 -3.98 7.53
N GLN A 36 -10.28 -3.66 7.99
CA GLN A 36 -11.48 -4.20 7.39
C GLN A 36 -11.55 -3.68 5.95
N GLU A 37 -11.47 -4.64 5.04
CA GLU A 37 -11.61 -4.45 3.61
C GLU A 37 -13.11 -4.28 3.31
N VAL A 38 -13.51 -3.09 2.89
CA VAL A 38 -14.91 -2.75 2.63
C VAL A 38 -15.12 -2.64 1.13
N GLU A 39 -16.17 -3.29 0.64
CA GLU A 39 -16.66 -3.11 -0.72
C GLU A 39 -17.15 -1.67 -0.88
N THR A 40 -16.39 -0.86 -1.62
CA THR A 40 -16.73 0.53 -1.90
C THR A 40 -17.04 0.65 -3.38
N THR A 41 -18.22 1.18 -3.70
CA THR A 41 -18.50 1.61 -5.07
C THR A 41 -17.64 2.83 -5.40
N ILE A 42 -16.96 2.75 -6.53
CA ILE A 42 -16.14 3.82 -7.06
C ILE A 42 -16.57 4.17 -8.48
N TRP A 43 -16.33 5.41 -8.84
CA TRP A 43 -16.37 5.90 -10.20
C TRP A 43 -14.99 5.72 -10.81
N THR A 44 -14.86 4.86 -11.81
CA THR A 44 -13.66 4.70 -12.62
C THR A 44 -13.83 5.50 -13.91
N CYS A 45 -12.84 6.29 -14.30
CA CYS A 45 -12.85 7.00 -15.56
C CYS A 45 -12.80 6.03 -16.76
N THR A 46 -13.64 6.26 -17.79
CA THR A 46 -13.67 5.43 -19.00
C THR A 46 -12.52 5.68 -19.99
N SER A 47 -11.72 6.73 -19.77
CA SER A 47 -10.62 7.09 -20.67
C SER A 47 -9.35 6.32 -20.34
N GLU A 48 -8.73 5.69 -21.34
CA GLU A 48 -7.45 4.96 -21.19
C GLU A 48 -6.28 5.88 -20.80
N GLU A 49 -6.35 7.16 -21.15
CA GLU A 49 -5.35 8.17 -20.77
C GLU A 49 -5.53 8.68 -19.34
N CYS A 50 -6.64 8.36 -18.67
CA CYS A 50 -6.95 8.84 -17.34
C CYS A 50 -7.37 7.70 -16.41
N ASN A 51 -6.43 7.27 -15.57
CA ASN A 51 -6.65 6.29 -14.49
C ASN A 51 -7.28 6.92 -13.23
N GLY A 52 -8.08 7.98 -13.41
CA GLY A 52 -8.74 8.67 -12.32
C GLY A 52 -9.91 7.86 -11.80
N TRP A 53 -9.97 7.67 -10.48
CA TRP A 53 -11.14 7.11 -9.82
C TRP A 53 -11.53 7.93 -8.58
N MET A 54 -12.80 7.85 -8.20
CA MET A 54 -13.36 8.56 -7.06
C MET A 54 -14.35 7.66 -6.33
N ARG A 55 -14.51 7.81 -5.01
CA ARG A 55 -15.55 7.07 -4.27
C ARG A 55 -16.93 7.62 -4.61
N GLU A 56 -17.91 6.73 -4.76
CA GLU A 56 -19.32 7.11 -4.97
C GLU A 56 -19.87 7.91 -3.77
N SER A 57 -19.42 7.60 -2.55
CA SER A 57 -19.79 8.35 -1.35
C SER A 57 -19.38 9.83 -1.36
N TRP A 58 -18.53 10.25 -2.31
CA TRP A 58 -18.10 11.64 -2.51
C TRP A 58 -18.65 12.27 -3.79
N SER A 59 -19.39 11.53 -4.62
CA SER A 59 -20.10 12.09 -5.77
C SER A 59 -21.48 12.58 -5.33
N PHE A 60 -21.76 13.86 -5.55
CA PHE A 60 -23.09 14.45 -5.33
C PHE A 60 -24.06 14.22 -6.50
N ASN A 61 -23.58 13.70 -7.63
CA ASN A 61 -24.34 13.55 -8.86
C ASN A 61 -24.36 12.08 -9.28
N ASP A 62 -25.49 11.60 -9.79
CA ASP A 62 -25.68 10.20 -10.19
C ASP A 62 -24.73 9.76 -11.32
N GLU A 63 -24.27 10.70 -12.14
CA GLU A 63 -23.21 10.47 -13.13
C GLU A 63 -22.20 11.62 -13.06
N PRO A 64 -21.09 11.46 -12.31
CA PRO A 64 -20.05 12.46 -12.28
C PRO A 64 -19.18 12.39 -13.53
N LYS A 65 -18.77 13.55 -14.02
CA LYS A 65 -17.69 13.66 -15.02
C LYS A 65 -16.35 13.66 -14.31
N CYS A 66 -15.34 13.04 -14.91
CA CYS A 66 -14.00 13.01 -14.33
C CYS A 66 -13.46 14.45 -14.17
N PRO A 67 -13.00 14.87 -12.98
CA PRO A 67 -12.46 16.22 -12.80
C PRO A 67 -11.13 16.46 -13.53
N LEU A 68 -10.43 15.39 -13.91
CA LEU A 68 -9.13 15.47 -14.59
C LEU A 68 -9.28 15.63 -16.11
N CYS A 69 -10.12 14.81 -16.73
CA CYS A 69 -10.26 14.77 -18.20
C CYS A 69 -11.67 15.08 -18.71
N LYS A 70 -12.65 15.32 -17.82
CA LYS A 70 -14.06 15.63 -18.14
C LYS A 70 -14.81 14.55 -18.93
N SER A 71 -14.24 13.36 -19.07
CA SER A 71 -14.87 12.20 -19.66
C SER A 71 -15.97 11.64 -18.75
N SER A 72 -16.79 10.73 -19.31
CA SER A 72 -17.70 9.90 -18.54
C SER A 72 -16.93 9.01 -17.56
N MET A 73 -17.59 8.67 -16.46
CA MET A 73 -17.13 7.69 -15.50
C MET A 73 -18.14 6.54 -15.40
N THR A 74 -17.67 5.35 -15.06
CA THR A 74 -18.48 4.14 -14.86
C THR A 74 -18.36 3.65 -13.43
N GLN A 75 -19.46 3.17 -12.86
CA GLN A 75 -19.45 2.57 -11.52
C GLN A 75 -18.79 1.20 -11.55
N GLU A 76 -17.90 0.97 -10.59
CA GLU A 76 -17.22 -0.29 -10.36
C GLU A 76 -17.11 -0.52 -8.85
N VAL A 77 -17.23 -1.76 -8.39
CA VAL A 77 -17.03 -2.09 -6.98
C VAL A 77 -15.58 -2.45 -6.75
N ARG A 78 -14.91 -1.77 -5.81
CA ARG A 78 -13.56 -2.12 -5.39
C ARG A 78 -13.48 -2.32 -3.88
N VAL A 79 -12.67 -3.31 -3.51
CA VAL A 79 -12.34 -3.59 -2.12
C VAL A 79 -11.26 -2.61 -1.70
N LEU A 80 -11.63 -1.66 -0.85
CA LEU A 80 -10.74 -0.61 -0.34
C LEU A 80 -10.72 -0.68 1.19
N PRO A 81 -9.58 -0.35 1.82
CA PRO A 81 -9.53 -0.22 3.27
C PRO A 81 -10.49 0.88 3.73
N GLU A 82 -11.21 0.62 4.82
CA GLU A 82 -12.07 1.61 5.47
C GLU A 82 -11.22 2.81 5.94
N ILE A 83 -11.65 4.02 5.57
CA ILE A 83 -11.06 5.25 6.08
C ILE A 83 -12.01 5.77 7.17
N LYS A 84 -11.54 5.80 8.42
CA LYS A 84 -12.25 6.41 9.56
C LYS A 84 -11.93 7.90 9.68
#